data_AF-A0A662EDG0-F1
#
_entry.id   AF-A0A662EDG0-F1
#
_cell.length_a   1.000
_cell.length_b   1.000
_cell.length_c   1.000
_cell.angle_alpha   90.00
_cell.angle_beta   90.00
_cell.angle_gamma   90.00
#
_symmetry.space_group_name_H-M   'P 1'
#
loop_
_entity.id
_entity.type
_entity.pdbx_description
1 polymer ?
#
loop_
_entity_poly.entity_id
_entity_poly.type
_entity_poly.pdbx_seq_one_letter_code
_entity_poly.pdbx_strand_id
1 'polypeptide(L)'
;MRHIVVWLAFLLVWGGISLSCGVTVEEIHGNPTCDSVCLGCYSELKIDPPKEGYSDDGTLFVNIFNVVKKSDGDWISFDWSSNIPVNVVLVKGGPSANAYYYDPPATGGNGLQAPRGKGISHITFCYCPPMQWVSVSGLSDLEITQRFIRQGNRYGSLGILRVVIVSSVNYTASVYYTYTIMSGSTSPFTGDPLSLQANSGTWYTIPEYPSSTTLPDFSGHPGIEMHFYPVRVDLSLLGDRDAGDVILFTVHVTVSASSP
;
A
#
# COMPACT_ATOMS: atom_id res chain seq x y z
N MET A 1 -0.76 -6.23 -73.77
CA MET A 1 0.02 -6.72 -72.62
C MET A 1 -0.93 -6.86 -71.44
N ARG A 2 -1.25 -8.10 -71.04
CA ARG A 2 -2.19 -8.39 -69.94
C ARG A 2 -1.37 -8.57 -68.66
N HIS A 3 -1.58 -7.72 -67.66
CA HIS A 3 -0.97 -7.88 -66.34
C HIS A 3 -1.87 -8.74 -65.46
N ILE A 4 -1.32 -9.83 -64.94
CA ILE A 4 -1.94 -10.70 -63.94
C ILE A 4 -1.56 -10.11 -62.57
N VAL A 5 -2.57 -9.70 -61.78
CA VAL A 5 -2.38 -9.30 -60.39
C VAL A 5 -2.78 -10.49 -59.52
N VAL A 6 -1.80 -11.06 -58.82
CA VAL A 6 -2.02 -12.11 -57.82
C VAL A 6 -2.13 -11.43 -56.46
N TRP A 7 -3.30 -11.52 -55.83
CA TRP A 7 -3.49 -11.09 -54.44
C TRP A 7 -3.20 -12.25 -53.50
N LEU A 8 -2.17 -12.10 -52.67
CA LEU A 8 -1.88 -12.98 -51.53
C LEU A 8 -2.77 -12.55 -50.36
N ALA A 9 -3.79 -13.34 -50.04
CA ALA A 9 -4.58 -13.17 -48.83
C ALA A 9 -3.82 -13.76 -47.63
N PHE A 10 -3.29 -12.90 -46.77
CA PHE A 10 -2.73 -13.29 -45.47
C PHE A 10 -3.89 -13.57 -44.51
N LEU A 11 -4.13 -14.85 -44.21
CA LEU A 11 -5.02 -15.29 -43.13
C LEU A 11 -4.32 -15.03 -41.78
N LEU A 12 -4.65 -13.90 -41.15
CA LEU A 12 -4.31 -13.63 -39.75
C LEU A 12 -5.18 -14.50 -38.85
N VAL A 13 -4.64 -15.63 -38.40
CA VAL A 13 -5.20 -16.39 -37.29
C VAL A 13 -4.91 -15.59 -36.01
N TRP A 14 -5.91 -14.84 -35.53
CA TRP A 14 -5.90 -14.32 -34.17
C TRP A 14 -5.99 -15.51 -33.21
N GLY A 15 -4.84 -15.97 -32.74
CA GLY A 15 -4.78 -16.79 -31.53
C GLY A 15 -5.16 -15.91 -30.34
N GLY A 16 -6.42 -15.98 -29.91
CA GLY A 16 -6.85 -15.38 -28.66
C GLY A 16 -6.03 -15.98 -27.52
N ILE A 17 -5.26 -15.14 -26.82
CA ILE A 17 -4.62 -15.53 -25.56
C ILE A 17 -5.75 -15.63 -24.54
N SER A 18 -6.13 -16.84 -24.16
CA SER A 18 -6.96 -17.06 -22.98
C SER A 18 -6.07 -16.89 -21.75
N LEU A 19 -6.20 -15.76 -21.05
CA LEU A 19 -5.68 -15.64 -19.69
C LEU A 19 -6.56 -16.52 -18.80
N SER A 20 -6.07 -17.72 -18.52
CA SER A 20 -6.62 -18.56 -17.45
C SER A 20 -6.41 -17.83 -16.13
N CYS A 21 -7.46 -17.26 -15.56
CA CYS A 21 -7.50 -16.92 -14.14
C CYS A 21 -7.44 -18.25 -13.38
N GLY A 22 -6.31 -18.60 -12.79
CA GLY A 22 -6.15 -19.94 -12.24
C GLY A 22 -4.82 -20.19 -11.56
N VAL A 23 -4.80 -21.25 -10.75
CA VAL A 23 -3.60 -21.74 -10.08
C VAL A 23 -2.81 -22.61 -11.05
N THR A 24 -1.53 -22.30 -11.27
CA THR A 24 -0.63 -23.22 -11.98
C THR A 24 0.17 -24.03 -10.96
N VAL A 25 0.35 -25.32 -11.22
CA VAL A 25 1.04 -26.24 -10.30
C VAL A 25 2.25 -26.84 -10.98
N GLU A 26 3.42 -26.68 -10.38
CA GLU A 26 4.68 -27.24 -10.87
C GLU A 26 5.32 -28.15 -9.79
N GLU A 27 5.75 -29.36 -10.17
CA GLU A 27 6.58 -30.20 -9.29
C GLU A 27 8.04 -29.73 -9.42
N ILE A 28 8.61 -29.24 -8.34
CA ILE A 28 10.00 -28.79 -8.26
C ILE A 28 10.80 -29.78 -7.41
N HIS A 29 11.92 -30.26 -7.95
CA HIS A 29 12.79 -31.19 -7.25
C HIS A 29 13.58 -30.49 -6.13
N GLY A 30 13.82 -31.18 -5.02
CA GLY A 30 14.58 -30.66 -3.89
C GLY A 30 13.71 -29.87 -2.89
N ASN A 31 14.35 -28.94 -2.18
CA ASN A 31 13.74 -28.02 -1.22
C ASN A 31 13.73 -26.60 -1.80
N PRO A 32 12.77 -26.25 -2.67
CA PRO A 32 12.65 -24.86 -3.12
C PRO A 32 12.32 -23.94 -1.95
N THR A 33 12.82 -22.71 -2.02
CA THR A 33 12.46 -21.57 -1.16
C THR A 33 11.71 -20.53 -1.97
N CYS A 34 11.10 -19.54 -1.32
CA CYS A 34 10.40 -18.46 -2.03
C CYS A 34 11.31 -17.73 -3.03
N ASP A 35 12.57 -17.47 -2.68
CA ASP A 35 13.56 -16.85 -3.56
C ASP A 35 13.82 -17.64 -4.86
N SER A 36 13.64 -18.97 -4.82
CA SER A 36 13.90 -19.83 -5.98
C SER A 36 12.72 -19.91 -6.96
N VAL A 37 11.52 -19.54 -6.52
CA VAL A 37 10.27 -19.76 -7.27
C VAL A 37 9.53 -18.47 -7.61
N CYS A 38 9.70 -17.40 -6.83
CA CYS A 38 8.92 -16.19 -6.97
C CYS A 38 9.82 -14.96 -7.13
N LEU A 39 9.85 -14.42 -8.35
CA LEU A 39 10.48 -13.12 -8.63
C LEU A 39 9.57 -12.01 -8.09
N GLY A 40 10.00 -11.36 -7.01
CA GLY A 40 9.29 -10.24 -6.39
C GLY A 40 8.51 -10.58 -5.12
N CYS A 41 8.50 -11.85 -4.69
CA CYS A 41 8.14 -12.17 -3.31
C CYS A 41 9.28 -11.72 -2.39
N TYR A 42 8.95 -11.05 -1.30
CA TYR A 42 9.95 -10.50 -0.36
C TYR A 42 9.93 -11.19 1.01
N SER A 43 8.97 -12.08 1.25
CA SER A 43 8.79 -12.71 2.56
C SER A 43 8.25 -14.13 2.44
N GLU A 44 8.60 -14.93 3.45
CA GLU A 44 8.33 -16.36 3.53
C GLU A 44 7.77 -16.71 4.91
N LEU A 45 6.58 -17.32 4.95
CA LEU A 45 6.04 -17.97 6.14
C LEU A 45 6.14 -19.48 5.96
N LYS A 46 7.06 -20.11 6.71
CA LYS A 46 7.25 -21.56 6.72
C LYS A 46 6.57 -22.20 7.94
N ILE A 47 5.79 -23.27 7.69
CA ILE A 47 5.10 -24.06 8.71
C ILE A 47 5.67 -25.47 8.71
N ASP A 48 6.44 -25.79 9.76
CA ASP A 48 7.18 -27.04 9.92
C ASP A 48 7.29 -27.39 11.42
N PRO A 49 6.62 -28.45 11.92
CA PRO A 49 5.78 -29.39 11.17
C PRO A 49 4.42 -28.78 10.74
N PRO A 50 3.74 -29.36 9.73
CA PRO A 50 2.39 -28.94 9.33
C PRO A 50 1.40 -29.06 10.50
N LYS A 51 0.59 -28.02 10.71
CA LYS A 51 -0.45 -27.97 11.74
C LYS A 51 -1.71 -27.31 11.19
N GLU A 52 -2.86 -27.73 11.73
CA GLU A 52 -4.17 -27.16 11.39
C GLU A 52 -4.43 -25.91 12.23
N GLY A 53 -5.24 -24.99 11.72
CA GLY A 53 -5.54 -23.71 12.34
C GLY A 53 -4.57 -22.60 11.94
N TYR A 54 -4.43 -21.62 12.82
CA TYR A 54 -3.73 -20.37 12.52
C TYR A 54 -2.20 -20.47 12.67
N SER A 55 -1.49 -19.84 11.73
CA SER A 55 -0.05 -19.57 11.77
C SER A 55 0.22 -18.19 11.19
N ASP A 56 1.22 -17.48 11.70
CA ASP A 56 1.56 -16.14 11.25
C ASP A 56 3.03 -15.78 11.50
N ASP A 57 3.49 -14.71 10.85
CA ASP A 57 4.78 -14.04 11.09
C ASP A 57 4.61 -12.56 11.51
N GLY A 58 3.43 -12.20 12.00
CA GLY A 58 3.03 -10.82 12.29
C GLY A 58 2.58 -9.99 11.09
N THR A 59 2.86 -10.41 9.85
CA THR A 59 2.39 -9.73 8.62
C THR A 59 1.36 -10.58 7.88
N LEU A 60 1.73 -11.82 7.55
CA LEU A 60 0.85 -12.81 6.95
C LEU A 60 0.25 -13.68 8.05
N PHE A 61 -1.08 -13.74 8.09
CA PHE A 61 -1.87 -14.63 8.93
C PHE A 61 -2.55 -15.65 8.02
N VAL A 62 -2.23 -16.93 8.20
CA VAL A 62 -2.80 -18.04 7.45
C VAL A 62 -3.64 -18.91 8.38
N ASN A 63 -4.81 -19.32 7.91
CA ASN A 63 -5.60 -20.38 8.51
C ASN A 63 -5.55 -21.61 7.59
N ILE A 64 -5.10 -22.75 8.12
CA ILE A 64 -5.14 -24.04 7.41
C ILE A 64 -6.30 -24.87 7.95
N PHE A 65 -7.10 -25.44 7.05
CA PHE A 65 -8.31 -26.20 7.40
C PHE A 65 -8.61 -27.31 6.37
N ASN A 66 -9.68 -28.07 6.61
CA ASN A 66 -10.10 -29.20 5.74
C ASN A 66 -8.97 -30.20 5.49
N VAL A 67 -8.19 -30.51 6.52
CA VAL A 67 -7.03 -31.39 6.41
C VAL A 67 -7.47 -32.84 6.20
N VAL A 68 -6.98 -33.46 5.13
CA VAL A 68 -7.14 -34.91 4.89
C VAL A 68 -5.85 -35.61 5.28
N LYS A 69 -5.94 -36.71 6.03
CA LYS A 69 -4.79 -37.49 6.50
C LYS A 69 -4.85 -38.94 6.02
N LYS A 70 -3.69 -39.55 5.87
CA LYS A 70 -3.53 -41.00 5.75
C LYS A 70 -3.81 -41.70 7.08
N SER A 71 -3.93 -43.02 7.01
CA SER A 71 -4.11 -43.88 8.19
C SER A 71 -2.94 -43.83 9.19
N ASP A 72 -1.74 -43.48 8.73
CA ASP A 72 -0.55 -43.29 9.56
C ASP A 72 -0.44 -41.89 10.18
N GLY A 73 -1.39 -41.00 9.87
CA GLY A 73 -1.46 -39.63 10.39
C GLY A 73 -0.83 -38.58 9.48
N ASP A 74 -0.14 -38.98 8.41
CA ASP A 74 0.47 -38.05 7.46
C ASP A 74 -0.59 -37.24 6.73
N TRP A 75 -0.35 -35.93 6.60
CA TRP A 75 -1.22 -35.05 5.83
C TRP A 75 -1.13 -35.35 4.34
N ILE A 76 -2.28 -35.35 3.68
CA ILE A 76 -2.41 -35.58 2.24
C ILE A 76 -2.77 -34.30 1.52
N SER A 77 -3.81 -33.62 1.99
CA SER A 77 -4.26 -32.36 1.43
C SER A 77 -4.75 -31.42 2.52
N PHE A 78 -4.79 -30.14 2.20
CA PHE A 78 -5.37 -29.11 3.03
C PHE A 78 -5.93 -27.97 2.18
N ASP A 79 -6.80 -27.18 2.78
CA ASP A 79 -7.25 -25.89 2.28
C ASP A 79 -6.62 -24.79 3.15
N TRP A 80 -6.49 -23.59 2.60
CA TRP A 80 -5.94 -22.46 3.32
C TRP A 80 -6.64 -21.15 2.94
N SER A 81 -6.58 -20.19 3.86
CA SER A 81 -6.97 -18.80 3.65
C SER A 81 -6.01 -17.85 4.35
N SER A 82 -5.89 -16.60 3.89
CA SER A 82 -5.02 -15.59 4.49
C SER A 82 -5.63 -14.18 4.54
N ASN A 83 -5.04 -13.31 5.36
CA ASN A 83 -5.40 -11.88 5.44
C ASN A 83 -4.87 -11.03 4.27
N ILE A 84 -3.75 -11.41 3.65
CA ILE A 84 -3.14 -10.74 2.49
C ILE A 84 -2.88 -11.72 1.35
N PRO A 85 -2.82 -11.26 0.08
CA PRO A 85 -2.60 -12.15 -1.05
C PRO A 85 -1.25 -12.88 -0.99
N VAL A 86 -1.27 -14.16 -1.33
CA VAL A 86 -0.10 -15.04 -1.47
C VAL A 86 0.12 -15.30 -2.95
N ASN A 87 1.39 -15.25 -3.36
CA ASN A 87 1.80 -15.46 -4.75
C ASN A 87 2.07 -16.93 -5.05
N VAL A 88 2.71 -17.64 -4.10
CA VAL A 88 3.06 -19.05 -4.26
C VAL A 88 2.86 -19.80 -2.94
N VAL A 89 2.33 -21.01 -3.00
CA VAL A 89 2.38 -21.97 -1.89
C VAL A 89 3.22 -23.16 -2.30
N LEU A 90 4.27 -23.45 -1.54
CA LEU A 90 5.10 -24.65 -1.72
C LEU A 90 4.62 -25.72 -0.74
N VAL A 91 4.23 -26.87 -1.28
CA VAL A 91 3.80 -28.02 -0.48
C VAL A 91 4.83 -29.13 -0.66
N LYS A 92 5.69 -29.27 0.35
CA LYS A 92 6.81 -30.22 0.31
C LYS A 92 6.36 -31.61 0.72
N GLY A 93 6.80 -32.63 -0.01
CA GLY A 93 6.76 -34.02 0.45
C GLY A 93 7.77 -34.92 -0.29
N GLY A 94 8.40 -35.83 0.43
CA GLY A 94 9.44 -36.70 -0.15
C GLY A 94 10.61 -35.89 -0.77
N PRO A 95 11.07 -36.19 -2.00
CA PRO A 95 12.21 -35.50 -2.63
C PRO A 95 11.85 -34.20 -3.37
N SER A 96 10.57 -33.88 -3.57
CA SER A 96 10.10 -32.73 -4.37
C SER A 96 9.10 -31.85 -3.61
N ALA A 97 8.70 -30.71 -4.17
CA ALA A 97 7.58 -29.88 -3.71
C ALA A 97 6.63 -29.60 -4.88
N ASN A 98 5.34 -29.44 -4.61
CA ASN A 98 4.43 -28.81 -5.56
C ASN A 98 4.42 -27.30 -5.27
N ALA A 99 4.70 -26.48 -6.27
CA ALA A 99 4.56 -25.04 -6.23
C ALA A 99 3.23 -24.64 -6.87
N TYR A 100 2.33 -24.07 -6.06
CA TYR A 100 1.03 -23.55 -6.48
C TYR A 100 1.18 -22.05 -6.70
N TYR A 101 1.28 -21.61 -7.95
CA TYR A 101 1.39 -20.21 -8.33
C TYR A 101 0.01 -19.60 -8.55
N TYR A 102 -0.19 -18.39 -8.04
CA TYR A 102 -1.42 -17.63 -8.13
C TYR A 102 -1.19 -16.36 -8.95
N ASP A 103 -1.84 -16.26 -10.11
CA ASP A 103 -1.88 -15.05 -10.94
C ASP A 103 -3.32 -14.75 -11.37
N PRO A 104 -3.99 -13.73 -10.77
CA PRO A 104 -3.46 -12.84 -9.73
C PRO A 104 -3.23 -13.55 -8.39
N PRO A 105 -2.41 -12.97 -7.48
CA PRO A 105 -2.21 -13.50 -6.13
C PRO A 105 -3.54 -13.72 -5.39
N ALA A 106 -3.61 -14.77 -4.58
CA ALA A 106 -4.87 -15.22 -3.96
C ALA A 106 -4.83 -15.17 -2.44
N THR A 107 -5.99 -15.05 -1.80
CA THR A 107 -6.14 -15.12 -0.33
C THR A 107 -6.64 -16.49 0.15
N GLY A 108 -6.61 -17.50 -0.73
CA GLY A 108 -6.94 -18.87 -0.36
C GLY A 108 -6.71 -19.89 -1.47
N GLY A 109 -6.70 -21.16 -1.09
CA GLY A 109 -6.54 -22.29 -1.99
C GLY A 109 -7.13 -23.56 -1.39
N ASN A 110 -7.50 -24.51 -2.25
CA ASN A 110 -8.22 -25.71 -1.85
C ASN A 110 -7.51 -26.97 -2.38
N GLY A 111 -7.49 -28.03 -1.60
CA GLY A 111 -7.01 -29.35 -1.99
C GLY A 111 -5.51 -29.38 -2.30
N LEU A 112 -4.71 -28.53 -1.66
CA LEU A 112 -3.27 -28.47 -1.89
C LEU A 112 -2.58 -29.73 -1.38
N GLN A 113 -1.79 -30.36 -2.23
CA GLN A 113 -1.12 -31.64 -1.99
C GLN A 113 0.37 -31.58 -2.28
N ALA A 114 1.14 -32.42 -1.60
CA ALA A 114 2.53 -32.72 -1.98
C ALA A 114 2.59 -33.58 -3.26
N PRO A 115 3.72 -33.59 -3.99
CA PRO A 115 3.87 -34.37 -5.21
C PRO A 115 3.52 -35.84 -5.01
N ARG A 116 2.76 -36.40 -5.96
CA ARG A 116 2.44 -37.84 -6.05
C ARG A 116 1.78 -38.41 -4.78
N GLY A 117 1.01 -37.61 -4.05
CA GLY A 117 0.28 -38.04 -2.86
C GLY A 117 1.19 -38.47 -1.69
N LYS A 118 2.42 -37.95 -1.65
CA LYS A 118 3.32 -38.13 -0.50
C LYS A 118 2.76 -37.39 0.73
N GLY A 119 3.19 -37.82 1.91
CA GLY A 119 2.88 -37.08 3.14
C GLY A 119 3.50 -35.68 3.07
N ILE A 120 2.74 -34.67 3.49
CA ILE A 120 3.21 -33.28 3.54
C ILE A 120 4.20 -33.15 4.70
N SER A 121 5.42 -32.69 4.41
CA SER A 121 6.48 -32.49 5.41
C SER A 121 6.55 -31.06 5.94
N HIS A 122 6.29 -30.07 5.10
CA HIS A 122 6.15 -28.66 5.48
C HIS A 122 5.43 -27.89 4.37
N ILE A 123 4.90 -26.72 4.75
CA ILE A 123 4.20 -25.80 3.86
C ILE A 123 4.90 -24.46 3.94
N THR A 124 5.13 -23.83 2.80
CA THR A 124 5.76 -22.51 2.73
C THR A 124 4.89 -21.57 1.90
N PHE A 125 4.55 -20.42 2.47
CA PHE A 125 3.81 -19.36 1.80
C PHE A 125 4.75 -18.25 1.37
N CYS A 126 4.74 -17.91 0.08
CA CYS A 126 5.52 -16.84 -0.52
C CYS A 126 4.62 -15.66 -0.85
N TYR A 127 4.91 -14.50 -0.29
CA TYR A 127 4.04 -13.33 -0.41
C TYR A 127 4.84 -12.04 -0.52
N CYS A 128 4.17 -11.00 -1.02
CA CYS A 128 4.66 -9.63 -0.99
C CYS A 128 4.01 -8.90 0.19
N PRO A 129 4.77 -8.46 1.19
CA PRO A 129 4.24 -7.62 2.25
C PRO A 129 3.58 -6.37 1.65
N PRO A 130 2.48 -5.87 2.25
CA PRO A 130 1.92 -4.60 1.84
C PRO A 130 2.97 -3.50 2.02
N MET A 131 3.31 -2.83 0.93
CA MET A 131 4.24 -1.71 0.92
C MET A 131 3.44 -0.42 1.01
N GLN A 132 3.85 0.47 1.92
CA GLN A 132 3.29 1.81 2.02
C GLN A 132 4.39 2.80 2.42
N TRP A 133 4.54 3.87 1.66
CA TRP A 133 5.44 4.96 2.01
C TRP A 133 4.87 6.31 1.61
N VAL A 134 5.23 7.33 2.38
CA VAL A 134 4.85 8.72 2.17
C VAL A 134 6.08 9.61 2.19
N SER A 135 6.12 10.58 1.27
CA SER A 135 7.14 11.63 1.26
C SER A 135 6.46 12.99 1.17
N VAL A 136 6.87 13.91 2.03
CA VAL A 136 6.37 15.28 2.09
C VAL A 136 7.51 16.28 1.96
N SER A 137 7.29 17.36 1.22
CA SER A 137 8.28 18.45 1.06
C SER A 137 7.64 19.75 0.56
N GLY A 138 8.43 20.82 0.45
CA GLY A 138 8.08 22.02 -0.32
C GLY A 138 7.47 23.20 0.46
N LEU A 139 7.19 23.03 1.76
CA LEU A 139 6.84 24.16 2.62
C LEU A 139 8.07 25.02 2.96
N SER A 140 7.83 26.30 3.22
CA SER A 140 8.87 27.29 3.50
C SER A 140 8.46 28.25 4.61
N ASP A 141 9.46 28.92 5.18
CA ASP A 141 9.25 29.98 6.16
C ASP A 141 8.51 31.17 5.56
N LEU A 142 7.77 31.88 6.43
CA LEU A 142 7.02 33.08 6.10
C LEU A 142 7.35 34.19 7.09
N GLU A 143 7.88 35.30 6.58
CA GLU A 143 8.13 36.50 7.37
C GLU A 143 6.99 37.52 7.16
N ILE A 144 6.30 37.87 8.25
CA ILE A 144 5.26 38.90 8.23
C ILE A 144 5.88 40.27 8.50
N THR A 145 5.94 41.10 7.46
CA THR A 145 6.49 42.46 7.55
C THR A 145 5.43 43.53 7.78
N GLN A 146 5.82 44.71 8.25
CA GLN A 146 4.92 45.87 8.36
C GLN A 146 4.25 46.24 7.03
N ARG A 147 4.93 46.04 5.90
CA ARG A 147 4.36 46.23 4.56
C ARG A 147 3.24 45.22 4.29
N PHE A 148 3.45 43.96 4.67
CA PHE A 148 2.47 42.89 4.52
C PHE A 148 1.18 43.21 5.29
N ILE A 149 1.31 43.69 6.53
CA ILE A 149 0.19 44.10 7.38
C ILE A 149 -0.56 45.29 6.76
N ARG A 150 0.16 46.31 6.29
CA ARG A 150 -0.46 47.51 5.67
C ARG A 150 -1.27 47.21 4.40
N GLN A 151 -0.99 46.10 3.74
CA GLN A 151 -1.75 45.66 2.57
C GLN A 151 -3.08 44.98 2.94
N GLY A 152 -3.35 44.77 4.23
CA GLY A 152 -4.58 44.12 4.70
C GLY A 152 -4.65 42.64 4.34
N ASN A 153 -3.51 42.00 4.11
CA ASN A 153 -3.46 40.59 3.75
C ASN A 153 -3.95 39.73 4.92
N ARG A 154 -5.03 38.99 4.70
CA ARG A 154 -5.55 38.02 5.67
C ARG A 154 -4.74 36.74 5.73
N TYR A 155 -4.17 36.33 4.59
CA TYR A 155 -3.49 35.06 4.45
C TYR A 155 -2.03 35.25 4.08
N GLY A 156 -1.15 34.47 4.70
CA GLY A 156 0.24 34.32 4.29
C GLY A 156 0.50 32.96 3.67
N SER A 157 1.28 32.90 2.59
CA SER A 157 1.62 31.62 1.94
C SER A 157 2.77 30.94 2.66
N LEU A 158 2.66 29.62 2.85
CA LEU A 158 3.72 28.75 3.37
C LEU A 158 4.37 27.91 2.25
N GLY A 159 4.13 28.26 0.98
CA GLY A 159 4.60 27.50 -0.17
C GLY A 159 3.64 26.42 -0.64
N ILE A 160 4.19 25.38 -1.28
CA ILE A 160 3.44 24.28 -1.89
C ILE A 160 3.87 22.98 -1.23
N LEU A 161 2.97 22.36 -0.48
CA LEU A 161 3.15 21.04 0.07
C LEU A 161 3.07 20.01 -1.06
N ARG A 162 4.19 19.37 -1.36
CA ARG A 162 4.27 18.21 -2.25
C ARG A 162 4.11 16.95 -1.43
N VAL A 163 3.14 16.11 -1.78
CA VAL A 163 2.91 14.81 -1.14
C VAL A 163 3.00 13.72 -2.20
N VAL A 164 3.82 12.72 -1.94
CA VAL A 164 3.90 11.49 -2.74
C VAL A 164 3.52 10.32 -1.86
N ILE A 165 2.54 9.55 -2.31
CA ILE A 165 2.11 8.31 -1.65
C ILE A 165 2.36 7.17 -2.63
N VAL A 166 2.96 6.10 -2.12
CA VAL A 166 3.01 4.83 -2.82
C VAL A 166 2.46 3.77 -1.90
N SER A 167 1.50 3.01 -2.41
CA SER A 167 0.91 1.92 -1.66
C SER A 167 0.57 0.74 -2.55
N SER A 168 0.77 -0.48 -2.05
CA SER A 168 0.32 -1.71 -2.70
C SER A 168 -1.04 -2.19 -2.20
N VAL A 169 -1.69 -1.41 -1.32
CA VAL A 169 -3.01 -1.70 -0.73
C VAL A 169 -3.88 -0.45 -0.79
N ASN A 170 -5.19 -0.62 -0.59
CA ASN A 170 -6.07 0.53 -0.37
C ASN A 170 -5.61 1.30 0.87
N TYR A 171 -5.77 2.62 0.85
CA TYR A 171 -5.26 3.49 1.91
C TYR A 171 -6.15 4.70 2.16
N THR A 172 -6.03 5.25 3.36
CA THR A 172 -6.52 6.59 3.69
C THR A 172 -5.32 7.49 3.95
N ALA A 173 -5.38 8.71 3.41
CA ALA A 173 -4.41 9.76 3.67
C ALA A 173 -5.09 10.86 4.49
N SER A 174 -4.42 11.31 5.55
CA SER A 174 -4.91 12.35 6.43
C SER A 174 -3.84 13.40 6.70
N VAL A 175 -4.28 14.58 7.11
CA VAL A 175 -3.41 15.71 7.44
C VAL A 175 -3.86 16.38 8.73
N TYR A 176 -2.88 16.81 9.52
CA TYR A 176 -3.06 17.64 10.71
C TYR A 176 -1.81 18.49 10.93
N TYR A 177 -1.88 19.41 11.89
CA TYR A 177 -0.69 20.15 12.33
C TYR A 177 -0.46 20.04 13.83
N THR A 178 0.80 20.24 14.21
CA THR A 178 1.21 20.60 15.57
C THR A 178 1.96 21.92 15.50
N TYR A 179 2.04 22.66 16.59
CA TYR A 179 2.82 23.90 16.61
C TYR A 179 3.67 24.03 17.88
N THR A 180 4.66 24.92 17.81
CA THR A 180 5.48 25.32 18.94
C THR A 180 5.73 26.82 18.85
N ILE A 181 5.44 27.55 19.93
CA ILE A 181 5.86 28.94 20.05
C ILE A 181 7.35 28.94 20.40
N MET A 182 8.19 29.35 19.46
CA MET A 182 9.65 29.41 19.67
C MET A 182 10.05 30.66 20.47
N SER A 183 9.37 31.77 20.20
CA SER A 183 9.53 33.03 20.92
C SER A 183 8.25 33.86 20.79
N GLY A 184 7.98 34.70 21.80
CA GLY A 184 6.86 35.64 21.74
C GLY A 184 5.63 35.25 22.54
N SER A 185 4.48 35.80 22.14
CA SER A 185 3.18 35.63 22.80
C SER A 185 2.73 34.17 22.86
N THR A 186 2.19 33.75 24.00
CA THR A 186 1.53 32.44 24.19
C THR A 186 0.01 32.53 24.09
N SER A 187 -0.52 33.65 23.57
CA SER A 187 -1.94 33.81 23.32
C SER A 187 -2.46 32.62 22.50
N PRO A 188 -3.59 31.99 22.86
CA PRO A 188 -4.10 30.85 22.12
C PRO A 188 -4.59 31.28 20.74
N PHE A 189 -4.55 30.35 19.77
CA PHE A 189 -5.23 30.56 18.51
C PHE A 189 -6.75 30.58 18.71
N THR A 190 -7.46 31.35 17.89
CA THR A 190 -8.93 31.44 17.92
C THR A 190 -9.61 30.41 17.02
N GLY A 191 -8.82 29.60 16.32
CA GLY A 191 -9.22 28.47 15.49
C GLY A 191 -8.01 27.88 14.77
N ASP A 192 -8.22 26.87 13.93
CA ASP A 192 -7.16 26.25 13.13
C ASP A 192 -6.69 27.22 12.00
N PRO A 193 -5.45 27.74 12.05
CA PRO A 193 -5.04 28.80 11.15
C PRO A 193 -4.54 28.25 9.81
N LEU A 194 -4.22 26.96 9.71
CA LEU A 194 -3.66 26.38 8.49
C LEU A 194 -4.75 25.88 7.55
N SER A 195 -4.57 26.12 6.25
CA SER A 195 -5.40 25.53 5.22
C SER A 195 -4.58 25.16 3.99
N LEU A 196 -5.03 24.13 3.29
CA LEU A 196 -4.49 23.70 2.00
C LEU A 196 -5.55 23.78 0.90
N GLN A 197 -5.13 23.92 -0.34
CA GLN A 197 -6.04 23.97 -1.48
C GLN A 197 -5.98 22.67 -2.29
N ALA A 198 -7.13 22.02 -2.49
CA ALA A 198 -7.26 20.87 -3.38
C ALA A 198 -7.21 21.28 -4.86
N ASN A 199 -7.04 20.32 -5.77
CA ASN A 199 -7.03 20.56 -7.21
C ASN A 199 -8.33 21.19 -7.74
N SER A 200 -9.44 20.97 -7.02
CA SER A 200 -10.73 21.61 -7.30
C SER A 200 -10.75 23.13 -7.05
N GLY A 201 -9.73 23.67 -6.38
CA GLY A 201 -9.67 25.05 -5.90
C GLY A 201 -10.29 25.25 -4.51
N THR A 202 -10.91 24.22 -3.94
CA THR A 202 -11.50 24.26 -2.58
C THR A 202 -10.39 24.30 -1.53
N TRP A 203 -10.55 25.19 -0.54
CA TRP A 203 -9.67 25.27 0.62
C TRP A 203 -10.20 24.39 1.76
N TYR A 204 -9.33 23.54 2.31
CA TYR A 204 -9.60 22.69 3.46
C TYR A 204 -8.77 23.16 4.63
N THR A 205 -9.42 23.38 5.78
CA THR A 205 -8.74 23.66 7.04
C THR A 205 -7.99 22.43 7.50
N ILE A 206 -6.73 22.59 7.89
CA ILE A 206 -5.90 21.56 8.50
C ILE A 206 -6.08 21.69 10.00
N PRO A 207 -6.66 20.69 10.69
CA PRO A 207 -6.92 20.81 12.12
C PRO A 207 -5.67 20.55 12.96
N GLU A 208 -5.66 21.07 14.18
CA GLU A 208 -4.66 20.77 15.20
C GLU A 208 -4.83 19.33 15.74
N TYR A 209 -3.71 18.65 15.99
CA TYR A 209 -3.70 17.38 16.72
C TYR A 209 -4.43 17.51 18.09
N PRO A 210 -5.25 16.54 18.53
CA PRO A 210 -5.39 15.16 18.02
C PRO A 210 -6.36 14.99 16.85
N SER A 211 -6.95 16.07 16.34
CA SER A 211 -7.84 16.00 15.19
C SER A 211 -7.05 15.85 13.89
N SER A 212 -7.66 15.24 12.89
CA SER A 212 -7.12 15.17 11.52
C SER A 212 -8.27 15.23 10.52
N THR A 213 -7.96 15.59 9.28
CA THR A 213 -8.91 15.55 8.17
C THR A 213 -8.35 14.75 7.01
N THR A 214 -9.21 14.21 6.16
CA THR A 214 -8.80 13.51 4.94
C THR A 214 -8.03 14.46 4.03
N LEU A 215 -6.86 14.02 3.56
CA LEU A 215 -6.10 14.75 2.56
C LEU A 215 -6.78 14.55 1.19
N PRO A 216 -7.24 15.63 0.53
CA PRO A 216 -8.04 15.52 -0.70
C PRO A 216 -7.20 15.05 -1.89
N ASP A 217 -7.87 14.77 -3.01
CA ASP A 217 -7.30 14.43 -4.32
C ASP A 217 -6.69 13.03 -4.49
N PHE A 218 -6.26 12.36 -3.41
CA PHE A 218 -5.78 10.98 -3.48
C PHE A 218 -6.93 9.98 -3.72
N SER A 219 -6.66 8.95 -4.54
CA SER A 219 -7.66 7.94 -4.89
C SER A 219 -7.95 6.93 -3.77
N GLY A 220 -6.99 6.71 -2.87
CA GLY A 220 -7.04 5.68 -1.84
C GLY A 220 -6.86 4.24 -2.36
N HIS A 221 -6.46 4.06 -3.63
CA HIS A 221 -6.23 2.76 -4.26
C HIS A 221 -4.72 2.48 -4.45
N PRO A 222 -4.30 1.21 -4.58
CA PRO A 222 -2.91 0.87 -4.84
C PRO A 222 -2.33 1.61 -6.05
N GLY A 223 -1.10 2.09 -5.91
CA GLY A 223 -0.39 2.82 -6.96
C GLY A 223 0.62 3.81 -6.42
N ILE A 224 1.06 4.69 -7.32
CA ILE A 224 1.93 5.84 -7.04
C ILE A 224 1.12 7.09 -7.36
N GLU A 225 0.85 7.92 -6.37
CA GLU A 225 0.10 9.17 -6.51
C GLU A 225 0.91 10.34 -5.99
N MET A 226 0.78 11.49 -6.65
CA MET A 226 1.50 12.71 -6.33
C MET A 226 0.59 13.92 -6.49
N HIS A 227 0.52 14.73 -5.43
CA HIS A 227 -0.27 15.96 -5.42
C HIS A 227 0.51 17.13 -4.82
N PHE A 228 0.08 18.33 -5.17
CA PHE A 228 0.70 19.60 -4.82
C PHE A 228 -0.37 20.51 -4.23
N TYR A 229 -0.20 20.90 -2.98
CA TYR A 229 -1.19 21.70 -2.27
C TYR A 229 -0.58 23.05 -1.89
N PRO A 230 -1.04 24.18 -2.45
CA PRO A 230 -0.77 25.48 -1.87
C PRO A 230 -1.22 25.49 -0.40
N VAL A 231 -0.32 25.86 0.51
CA VAL A 231 -0.62 25.97 1.95
C VAL A 231 -0.53 27.42 2.37
N ARG A 232 -1.47 27.83 3.23
CA ARG A 232 -1.50 29.18 3.79
C ARG A 232 -1.86 29.15 5.26
N VAL A 233 -1.48 30.23 5.94
CA VAL A 233 -1.88 30.55 7.31
C VAL A 233 -2.87 31.72 7.29
N ASP A 234 -4.00 31.61 8.00
CA ASP A 234 -4.94 32.70 8.28
C ASP A 234 -4.42 33.49 9.47
N LEU A 235 -3.94 34.71 9.21
CA LEU A 235 -3.33 35.57 10.22
C LEU A 235 -4.35 36.05 11.25
N SER A 236 -5.64 36.08 10.92
CA SER A 236 -6.69 36.49 11.86
C SER A 236 -6.97 35.47 12.96
N LEU A 237 -6.57 34.21 12.75
CA LEU A 237 -6.75 33.12 13.71
C LEU A 237 -5.57 32.93 14.65
N LEU A 238 -4.47 33.64 14.40
CA LEU A 238 -3.29 33.56 15.25
C LEU A 238 -3.49 34.24 16.61
N GLY A 239 -4.58 34.96 16.85
CA GLY A 239 -4.77 35.74 18.08
C GLY A 239 -3.80 36.92 18.17
N ASP A 240 -3.63 37.47 19.37
CA ASP A 240 -2.74 38.62 19.58
C ASP A 240 -1.27 38.23 19.46
N ARG A 241 -0.57 38.87 18.51
CA ARG A 241 0.83 38.64 18.19
C ARG A 241 1.63 39.92 18.26
N ASP A 242 2.82 39.81 18.85
CA ASP A 242 3.78 40.89 18.95
C ASP A 242 4.85 40.80 17.84
N ALA A 243 5.49 41.94 17.58
CA ALA A 243 6.62 41.95 16.65
C ALA A 243 7.77 41.10 17.22
N GLY A 244 8.26 40.13 16.44
CA GLY A 244 9.30 39.21 16.85
C GLY A 244 8.80 37.85 17.36
N ASP A 245 7.49 37.64 17.38
CA ASP A 245 6.91 36.32 17.62
C ASP A 245 7.33 35.34 16.52
N VAL A 246 7.74 34.12 16.92
CA VAL A 246 8.13 33.04 16.01
C VAL A 246 7.36 31.79 16.39
N ILE A 247 6.60 31.27 15.42
CA ILE A 247 5.78 30.07 15.56
C ILE A 247 6.27 29.04 14.55
N LEU A 248 6.63 27.86 15.04
CA LEU A 248 6.92 26.71 14.20
C LEU A 248 5.66 25.88 14.03
N PHE A 249 5.15 25.79 12.81
CA PHE A 249 4.11 24.83 12.44
C PHE A 249 4.75 23.59 11.82
N THR A 250 4.35 22.41 12.30
CA THR A 250 4.70 21.13 11.69
C THR A 250 3.43 20.53 11.10
N VAL A 251 3.38 20.42 9.77
CA VAL A 251 2.29 19.74 9.06
C VAL A 251 2.65 18.26 8.94
N HIS A 252 1.78 17.40 9.46
CA HIS A 252 1.92 15.95 9.42
C HIS A 252 0.97 15.38 8.38
N VAL A 253 1.49 14.51 7.52
CA VAL A 253 0.67 13.67 6.63
C VAL A 253 0.80 12.24 7.09
N THR A 254 -0.32 11.61 7.37
CA THR A 254 -0.39 10.20 7.74
C THR A 254 -1.04 9.40 6.64
N VAL A 255 -0.54 8.19 6.44
CA VAL A 255 -1.11 7.21 5.53
C VAL A 255 -1.35 5.93 6.32
N SER A 256 -2.52 5.34 6.16
CA SER A 256 -2.87 4.09 6.81
C SER A 256 -3.49 3.15 5.81
N ALA A 257 -3.07 1.88 5.83
CA ALA A 257 -3.74 0.84 5.07
C ALA A 257 -5.22 0.78 5.49
N SER A 258 -6.11 0.79 4.51
CA SER A 258 -7.52 0.51 4.74
C SER A 258 -7.67 -1.00 4.87
N SER A 259 -8.27 -1.46 5.96
CA SER A 259 -8.65 -2.87 6.09
C SER A 259 -9.54 -3.27 4.89
N PRO A 260 -9.33 -4.46 4.29
CA PRO A 260 -10.23 -4.98 3.26
C PRO A 260 -11.66 -5.17 3.78
#